data_AF-A0A7G8GLY5-F1
#
_entry.id   AF-A0A7G8GLY5-F1
#
_cell.length_a   1.000
_cell.length_b   1.000
_cell.length_c   1.000
_cell.angle_alpha   90.00
_cell.angle_beta   90.00
_cell.angle_gamma   90.00
#
_symmetry.space_group_name_H-M   'P 1'
#
loop_
_entity.id
_entity.type
_entity.pdbx_description
1 polymer ?
#
loop_
_entity_poly.entity_id
_entity_poly.type
_entity_poly.pdbx_seq_one_letter_code
_entity_poly.pdbx_strand_id
1 'polypeptide(L)' 'MKQMINVSDFDLLYFEPKGRLFFNENGEESGFGDGGLLCTMKNAGEITTDQIALV' A
#
# COMPACT_ATOMS: atom_id res chain seq x y z
N MET A 1 -19.38 -5.02 -1.44
CA MET A 1 -19.08 -3.70 -2.02
C MET A 1 -17.63 -3.72 -2.45
N LYS A 2 -17.35 -3.87 -3.75
CA LYS A 2 -15.98 -4.02 -4.26
C LYS A 2 -15.49 -2.61 -4.61
N GLN A 3 -14.82 -1.95 -3.67
CA GLN A 3 -14.17 -0.67 -3.96
C GLN A 3 -12.99 -0.98 -4.89
N MET A 4 -13.22 -0.86 -6.20
CA MET A 4 -12.14 -0.68 -7.16
C MET A 4 -11.66 0.75 -6.97
N ILE A 5 -10.63 0.90 -6.13
CA ILE A 5 -9.80 2.10 -6.12
C ILE A 5 -9.27 2.23 -7.54
N ASN A 6 -9.44 3.40 -8.15
CA ASN A 6 -8.90 3.69 -9.47
C ASN A 6 -7.39 3.40 -9.41
N VAL A 7 -6.92 2.40 -10.13
CA VAL A 7 -5.60 1.76 -9.90
C VAL A 7 -4.43 2.70 -10.27
N SER A 8 -4.72 3.91 -10.74
CA SER A 8 -3.75 4.84 -11.31
C SER A 8 -3.15 5.84 -10.33
N ASP A 9 -3.72 6.04 -9.13
CA ASP A 9 -3.36 7.20 -8.27
C ASP A 9 -3.03 6.79 -6.82
N PHE A 10 -2.27 5.72 -6.61
CA PHE A 10 -1.82 5.38 -5.26
C PHE A 10 -0.31 5.12 -5.23
N ASP A 11 0.36 5.74 -4.26
CA ASP A 11 1.78 5.49 -3.98
C ASP A 11 1.97 4.23 -3.13
N LEU A 12 0.96 3.85 -2.35
CA LEU A 12 1.02 2.74 -1.39
C LEU A 12 -0.23 1.85 -1.47
N LEU A 13 -0.01 0.54 -1.49
CA LEU A 13 -1.05 -0.48 -1.41
C LEU A 13 -0.89 -1.31 -0.13
N TYR A 14 -1.92 -1.31 0.71
CA TYR A 14 -1.96 -2.16 1.89
C TYR A 14 -2.76 -3.43 1.65
N PHE A 15 -2.12 -4.59 1.82
CA PHE A 15 -2.76 -5.90 1.82
C PHE A 15 -2.94 -6.41 3.26
N GLU A 16 -4.04 -5.96 3.86
CA GLU A 16 -4.45 -6.25 5.25
C GLU A 16 -4.35 -7.73 5.64
N PRO A 17 -4.82 -8.72 4.85
CA PRO A 17 -4.82 -10.12 5.30
C PRO A 17 -3.43 -10.71 5.61
N LYS A 18 -2.35 -10.06 5.13
CA LYS A 18 -0.96 -10.46 5.44
C LYS A 18 -0.14 -9.33 6.04
N GLY A 19 -0.75 -8.19 6.36
CA GLY A 19 -0.04 -7.04 6.89
C GLY A 19 1.06 -6.54 5.96
N ARG A 20 0.89 -6.64 4.63
CA ARG A 20 1.93 -6.30 3.66
C ARG A 20 1.66 -4.94 3.03
N LEU A 21 2.65 -4.06 3.07
CA LEU A 21 2.61 -2.75 2.43
C LEU A 21 3.48 -2.80 1.17
N PHE A 22 2.92 -2.35 0.05
CA PHE A 22 3.61 -2.29 -1.23
C PHE A 22 3.74 -0.84 -1.66
N PHE A 23 4.90 -0.49 -2.22
CA PHE A 23 5.14 0.82 -2.84
C PHE A 23 4.96 0.70 -4.35
N ASN A 24 4.18 1.63 -4.91
CA ASN A 24 4.01 1.79 -6.34
C ASN A 24 4.98 2.88 -6.81
N GLU A 25 6.00 2.51 -7.57
CA GLU A 25 6.98 3.46 -8.10
C GLU A 25 6.45 4.24 -9.31
N ASN A 26 5.36 3.76 -9.90
CA ASN A 26 4.88 4.25 -11.18
C ASN A 26 4.20 5.62 -11.10
N GLY A 27 3.99 6.17 -9.90
CA GLY A 27 3.34 7.48 -9.70
C GLY A 27 1.98 7.55 -10.38
N GLU A 28 1.84 8.47 -11.35
CA GLU A 28 0.63 8.67 -12.16
C GLU A 28 0.56 7.75 -13.41
N GLU A 29 1.61 6.97 -13.68
CA GLU A 29 1.62 6.03 -14.81
C GLU A 29 0.89 4.72 -14.48
N SER A 30 0.22 4.15 -15.47
CA SER A 30 -0.53 2.91 -15.30
C SER A 30 0.38 1.71 -15.01
N GLY A 31 0.13 1.02 -13.90
CA GLY A 31 0.89 -0.16 -13.48
C GLY A 31 1.53 0.03 -12.11
N PHE A 32 2.43 -0.90 -11.75
CA PHE A 32 3.15 -0.86 -10.47
C PHE A 32 4.62 -0.42 -10.62
N GLY A 33 5.08 -0.23 -11.87
CA GLY A 33 6.49 -0.03 -12.20
C GLY A 33 7.36 -1.19 -11.69
N ASP A 34 8.57 -0.84 -11.22
CA ASP A 34 9.47 -1.72 -10.47
C ASP A 34 9.17 -1.70 -8.95
N GLY A 35 8.03 -1.13 -8.56
CA GLY A 35 7.52 -1.13 -7.20
C GLY A 35 7.32 -2.53 -6.62
N GLY A 36 7.22 -2.63 -5.30
CA GLY A 36 7.25 -3.92 -4.64
C GLY A 36 6.93 -3.89 -3.15
N LEU A 37 7.20 -5.01 -2.47
CA LEU A 37 6.97 -5.14 -1.04
C LEU A 37 7.90 -4.19 -0.28
N LEU A 38 7.31 -3.18 0.37
CA LEU A 38 8.05 -2.24 1.21
C LEU A 38 8.28 -2.83 2.60
N CYS A 39 7.23 -3.36 3.24
CA CYS A 39 7.35 -3.99 4.55
C CYS A 39 6.25 -5.02 4.83
N THR A 40 6.49 -5.88 5.83
CA THR A 40 5.49 -6.77 6.42
C THR A 40 5.36 -6.46 7.91
N MET A 41 4.17 -6.08 8.33
CA MET A 41 3.85 -5.79 9.72
C MET A 41 3.57 -7.09 10.49
N LYS A 42 4.15 -7.22 11.69
CA LYS A 42 3.80 -8.29 12.63
C LYS A 42 2.48 -7.91 13.31
N ASN A 43 1.54 -8.84 13.32
CA ASN A 43 0.14 -8.66 13.78
C ASN A 43 -0.62 -7.68 12.88
N ALA A 44 -1.02 -8.17 11.70
CA ALA A 44 -1.71 -7.49 10.60
C ALA A 44 -3.11 -6.90 10.94
N GLY A 45 -3.25 -6.29 12.12
CA GLY A 45 -4.38 -5.44 12.45
C GLY A 45 -4.32 -4.15 11.65
N GLU A 46 -5.46 -3.47 11.66
CA GLU A 46 -5.67 -2.11 11.16
C GLU A 46 -4.41 -1.24 11.30
N ILE A 47 -4.01 -0.58 10.20
CA ILE A 47 -2.93 0.40 10.28
C ILE A 47 -3.48 1.64 10.99
N THR A 48 -2.85 1.99 12.10
CA THR A 48 -3.16 3.22 12.84
C THR A 48 -2.14 4.31 12.52
N THR A 49 -2.51 5.57 12.79
CA THR A 49 -1.60 6.73 12.64
C THR A 49 -0.34 6.61 13.50
N ASP A 50 -0.35 5.77 14.53
CA ASP A 50 0.82 5.51 15.38
C ASP A 50 1.89 4.66 14.67
N GLN A 51 1.51 3.98 13.58
CA GLN A 51 2.38 3.11 12.80
C GLN A 51 2.86 3.77 11.49
N ILE A 52 2.19 4.84 11.04
CA ILE A 52 2.58 5.65 9.88
C ILE A 52 2.78 7.08 10.34
N ALA A 53 4.05 7.50 10.42
CA ALA A 53 4.40 8.90 10.57
C ALA A 53 4.69 9.51 9.19
N LEU A 54 4.02 10.61 8.85
CA LEU A 54 4.47 11.51 7.80
C LEU A 54 5.60 12.35 8.41
N VAL A 55 6.85 12.13 7.98
CA VAL A 55 8.01 12.95 8.35
C VAL A 55 8.34 13.96 7.27
#